data_AF-A0A3D3ZPH6-F1
#
_entry.id   AF-A0A3D3ZPH6-F1
#
_cell.length_a   1.000
_cell.length_b   1.000
_cell.length_c   1.000
_cell.angle_alpha   90.00
_cell.angle_beta   90.00
_cell.angle_gamma   90.00
#
_symmetry.space_group_name_H-M   'P 1'
#
loop_
_entity.id
_entity.type
_entity.pdbx_description
1 polymer ?
#
loop_
_entity_poly.entity_id
_entity_poly.type
_entity_poly.pdbx_seq_one_letter_code
_entity_poly.pdbx_strand_id
1 'polypeptide(L)'
;MEVFDAPSRYYPSDSLSLDELAYWVAFTRILGIGPVRFKLLLDYFHEDVSTAWKADSKELARAGLDQKIIESFIKQRASSNPQQ
;
A
#
# COMPACT_ATOMS: atom_id res chain seq x y z
N MET A 1 25.44 -6.36 17.58
CA MET A 1 24.19 -5.69 17.20
C MET A 1 23.82 -6.30 15.87
N GLU A 2 23.06 -7.39 15.90
CA GLU A 2 22.63 -8.07 14.67
C GLU A 2 21.65 -7.13 13.97
N VAL A 3 22.18 -6.36 13.02
CA VAL A 3 21.37 -5.70 12.03
C VAL A 3 20.68 -6.84 11.30
N PHE A 4 19.38 -7.00 11.54
CA PHE A 4 18.54 -7.86 10.72
C PHE A 4 18.55 -7.27 9.32
N ASP A 5 19.54 -7.63 8.53
CA ASP A 5 19.46 -7.69 7.07
C ASP A 5 18.51 -8.86 6.77
N ALA A 6 17.24 -8.68 7.15
CA ALA A 6 16.19 -9.48 6.56
C ALA A 6 16.29 -9.16 5.07
N PRO A 7 16.47 -10.16 4.19
CA PRO A 7 16.46 -9.89 2.76
C PRO A 7 15.19 -9.10 2.54
N SER A 8 15.29 -7.91 1.94
CA SER A 8 14.13 -7.11 1.60
C SER A 8 13.36 -7.84 0.48
N ARG A 9 12.75 -8.98 0.84
CA ARG A 9 11.64 -9.64 0.17
C ARG A 9 10.41 -8.77 0.36
N TYR A 10 10.54 -7.46 0.13
CA TYR A 10 9.46 -6.52 0.39
C TYR A 10 8.30 -6.79 -0.57
N TYR A 11 8.58 -7.45 -1.69
CA TYR A 11 7.64 -8.15 -2.56
C TYR A 11 8.48 -8.96 -3.56
N PRO A 12 8.39 -10.30 -3.63
CA PRO A 12 9.11 -11.07 -4.65
C PRO A 12 8.47 -10.77 -6.02
N SER A 13 9.13 -9.94 -6.84
CA SER A 13 8.66 -9.58 -8.19
C SER A 13 8.42 -10.81 -9.08
N ASP A 14 9.04 -11.94 -8.77
CA ASP A 14 8.87 -13.20 -9.48
C ASP A 14 7.51 -13.90 -9.25
N SER A 15 6.70 -13.45 -8.28
CA SER A 15 5.46 -14.14 -7.87
C SER A 15 4.17 -13.31 -8.07
N LEU A 16 4.27 -12.07 -8.54
CA LEU A 16 3.17 -11.12 -8.54
C LEU A 16 2.54 -10.95 -9.91
N SER A 17 1.23 -10.81 -9.92
CA SER A 17 0.48 -10.40 -11.10
C SER A 17 0.80 -8.94 -11.47
N LEU A 18 0.64 -8.60 -12.76
CA LEU A 18 0.80 -7.22 -13.25
C LEU A 18 -0.08 -6.22 -12.49
N ASP A 19 -1.27 -6.65 -12.06
CA ASP A 19 -2.20 -5.85 -11.27
C ASP A 19 -1.61 -5.46 -9.91
N GLU A 20 -1.05 -6.42 -9.16
CA GLU A 20 -0.45 -6.16 -7.87
C GLU A 20 0.76 -5.21 -7.98
N LEU A 21 1.56 -5.38 -9.03
CA LEU A 21 2.68 -4.49 -9.31
C LEU A 21 2.20 -3.06 -9.63
N ALA A 22 1.12 -2.92 -10.40
CA ALA A 22 0.53 -1.62 -10.72
C ALA A 22 0.01 -0.92 -9.46
N TYR A 23 -0.68 -1.64 -8.58
CA TYR A 23 -1.12 -1.08 -7.31
C TYR A 23 0.05 -0.71 -6.41
N TRP A 24 1.10 -1.54 -6.35
CA TRP A 24 2.32 -1.22 -5.60
C TRP A 24 2.98 0.08 -6.10
N VAL A 25 3.11 0.25 -7.41
CA VAL A 25 3.61 1.50 -8.02
C VAL A 25 2.69 2.67 -7.69
N ALA A 26 1.38 2.47 -7.67
CA ALA A 26 0.43 3.52 -7.30
C ALA A 26 0.56 3.91 -5.82
N PHE A 27 0.72 2.95 -4.91
CA PHE A 27 0.93 3.18 -3.48
C PHE A 27 2.23 3.92 -3.19
N THR A 28 3.32 3.56 -3.87
CA THR A 28 4.64 4.21 -3.66
C THR A 28 4.68 5.66 -4.14
N ARG A 29 3.74 6.09 -5.00
CA ARG A 29 3.55 7.50 -5.40
C ARG A 29 2.87 8.34 -4.32
N ILE A 30 2.25 7.70 -3.32
CA ILE A 30 1.53 8.40 -2.26
C ILE A 30 2.53 8.87 -1.20
N LEU A 31 2.73 10.18 -1.15
CA LEU A 31 3.54 10.83 -0.13
C LEU A 31 3.03 10.46 1.26
N GLY A 32 3.89 9.80 2.04
CA GLY A 32 3.60 9.34 3.40
C GLY A 32 3.40 7.82 3.52
N ILE A 33 3.10 7.11 2.44
CA ILE A 33 3.03 5.64 2.44
C ILE A 33 4.39 5.09 2.00
N GLY A 34 5.28 4.97 2.99
CA GLY A 34 6.52 4.23 2.82
C GLY A 34 6.30 2.72 2.91
N PRO A 35 7.37 1.93 2.71
CA PRO A 35 7.31 0.48 2.78
C PRO A 35 6.61 0.00 4.07
N VAL A 36 7.00 0.53 5.24
CA VAL A 36 6.47 0.09 6.54
C VAL A 36 4.94 0.15 6.63
N ARG A 37 4.34 1.27 6.21
CA ARG A 37 2.88 1.46 6.24
C ARG A 37 2.18 0.61 5.19
N PHE A 38 2.83 0.43 4.04
CA PHE A 38 2.33 -0.46 3.00
C PHE A 38 2.28 -1.92 3.49
N LYS A 39 3.30 -2.39 4.21
CA LYS A 39 3.26 -3.73 4.82
C LYS A 39 2.16 -3.84 5.87
N LEU A 40 1.96 -2.81 6.69
CA LEU A 40 0.87 -2.78 7.67
C LEU A 40 -0.52 -2.91 7.01
N LEU A 41 -0.70 -2.25 5.87
CA LEU A 41 -1.88 -2.43 5.03
C LEU A 41 -2.01 -3.86 4.54
N LEU A 42 -0.96 -4.44 3.97
CA LEU A 42 -1.01 -5.82 3.48
C LEU A 42 -1.26 -6.84 4.59
N ASP A 43 -0.62 -6.68 5.74
CA ASP A 43 -0.85 -7.54 6.90
C ASP A 43 -2.34 -7.47 7.35
N TYR A 44 -2.98 -6.30 7.23
CA TYR A 44 -4.41 -6.13 7.52
C TYR A 44 -5.33 -6.70 6.43
N PHE A 45 -4.97 -6.51 5.16
CA PHE A 45 -5.75 -6.96 4.00
C PHE A 45 -5.36 -8.36 3.49
N HIS A 46 -4.66 -9.15 4.30
CA HIS A 46 -4.24 -10.52 3.94
C HIS A 46 -3.43 -10.60 2.63
N GLU A 47 -2.48 -9.68 2.46
CA GLU A 47 -1.65 -9.54 1.26
C GLU A 47 -2.43 -9.17 -0.02
N ASP A 48 -3.71 -8.80 0.09
CA ASP A 48 -4.51 -8.34 -1.04
C ASP A 48 -4.36 -6.83 -1.28
N VAL A 49 -3.45 -6.48 -2.18
CA VAL A 49 -3.18 -5.09 -2.58
C VAL A 49 -4.40 -4.44 -3.25
N SER A 50 -5.19 -5.20 -4.02
CA SER A 50 -6.37 -4.65 -4.71
C SER A 50 -7.43 -4.21 -3.71
N THR A 51 -7.67 -5.05 -2.70
CA THR A 51 -8.57 -4.75 -1.59
C THR A 51 -8.04 -3.57 -0.76
N ALA A 52 -6.74 -3.54 -0.47
CA ALA A 52 -6.10 -2.41 0.21
C ALA A 52 -6.24 -1.08 -0.57
N TRP A 53 -6.12 -1.12 -1.90
CA TRP A 53 -6.28 0.07 -2.74
C TRP A 53 -7.73 0.56 -2.79
N LYS A 54 -8.68 -0.37 -2.83
CA LYS A 54 -10.13 -0.09 -2.86
C LYS A 54 -10.71 0.25 -1.49
N ALA A 55 -9.98 -0.02 -0.41
CA ALA A 55 -10.39 0.22 0.96
C ALA A 55 -10.88 1.66 1.21
N ASP A 56 -11.87 1.77 2.10
CA ASP A 56 -12.39 3.05 2.58
C ASP A 56 -11.53 3.63 3.70
N SER A 57 -11.70 4.92 3.98
CA SER A 57 -10.99 5.63 5.05
C SER A 57 -11.06 4.94 6.42
N LYS A 58 -12.18 4.27 6.72
CA LYS A 58 -12.37 3.54 7.98
C LYS A 58 -11.48 2.30 8.08
N GLU A 59 -11.38 1.54 6.99
CA GLU A 59 -10.55 0.33 6.92
C GLU A 59 -9.07 0.70 6.94
N LEU A 60 -8.69 1.76 6.22
CA LEU A 60 -7.34 2.33 6.25
C LEU A 60 -6.95 2.80 7.66
N ALA A 61 -7.87 3.43 8.40
CA ALA A 61 -7.64 3.83 9.79
C ALA A 61 -7.48 2.62 10.72
N ARG A 62 -8.27 1.55 10.51
CA ARG A 62 -8.13 0.29 11.24
C ARG A 62 -6.81 -0.42 10.95
N ALA A 63 -6.31 -0.30 9.72
CA ALA A 63 -4.98 -0.76 9.33
C ALA A 63 -3.84 0.10 9.92
N GLY A 64 -4.14 1.12 10.74
CA GLY A 64 -3.13 1.91 11.45
C GLY A 64 -2.57 3.09 10.65
N LEU A 65 -3.25 3.51 9.57
CA LEU A 65 -2.89 4.75 8.87
C LEU A 65 -3.38 5.98 9.63
N ASP A 66 -2.57 7.03 9.57
CA ASP A 66 -2.92 8.35 10.09
C ASP A 66 -3.96 9.03 9.18
N GLN A 67 -4.89 9.78 9.77
CA GLN A 67 -5.92 10.51 9.02
C GLN A 67 -5.33 11.40 7.91
N LYS A 68 -4.18 12.05 8.13
CA LYS A 68 -3.54 12.87 7.09
C LYS A 68 -3.12 12.05 5.87
N ILE A 69 -2.64 10.83 6.11
CA ILE A 69 -2.24 9.92 5.03
C ILE A 69 -3.48 9.38 4.33
N ILE A 70 -4.54 9.05 5.08
CA ILE A 70 -5.81 8.57 4.51
C ILE A 70 -6.44 9.64 3.61
N GLU A 71 -6.44 10.89 4.03
CA GLU A 71 -6.94 11.99 3.19
C GLU A 71 -6.09 12.19 1.93
N SER A 72 -4.76 12.15 2.06
CA SER A 72 -3.83 12.21 0.92
C SER A 72 -4.04 11.03 -0.03
N PHE A 73 -4.23 9.83 0.51
CA PHE A 73 -4.51 8.60 -0.23
C PHE A 73 -5.81 8.71 -1.02
N ILE A 74 -6.91 9.09 -0.37
CA ILE A 74 -8.22 9.23 -1.04
C ILE A 74 -8.17 10.33 -2.09
N LYS A 75 -7.51 11.46 -1.82
CA LYS A 75 -7.33 12.53 -2.80
C LYS A 75 -6.48 12.07 -3.99
N GLN A 76 -5.37 11.37 -3.75
CA GLN A 76 -4.54 10.83 -4.83
C GLN A 76 -5.30 9.79 -5.63
N ARG A 77 -5.98 8.84 -4.99
CA ARG A 77 -6.81 7.83 -5.66
C ARG A 77 -7.91 8.46 -6.52
N ALA A 78 -8.56 9.51 -6.03
CA ALA A 78 -9.57 10.26 -6.80
C ALA A 78 -8.96 11.04 -7.98
N SER A 79 -7.71 11.51 -7.84
CA SER A 79 -7.00 12.24 -8.90
C SER A 79 -6.29 11.33 -9.90
N SER A 80 -5.90 10.12 -9.48
CA SER A 80 -5.35 9.08 -10.33
C SER A 80 -6.53 8.28 -10.87
N ASN A 81 -7.20 8.76 -11.90
CA ASN A 81 -8.09 7.92 -12.71
C ASN A 81 -7.24 6.80 -13.34
N PRO A 82 -7.35 5.52 -12.92
CA PRO A 82 -6.77 4.41 -13.67
C PRO A 82 -7.70 4.00 -14.84
N GLN A 83 -8.87 4.65 -14.94
CA GLN A 83 -9.85 4.53 -16.02
C GLN A 83 -9.96 5.87 -16.75
N GLN A 84 -9.13 6.08 -17.77
CA GLN A 84 -9.56 6.75 -18.99
C GLN A 84 -9.21 5.85 -20.16
#